data_AF-A0A6A6SZH7-F1
#
_entry.id   AF-A0A6A6SZH7-F1
#
_cell.length_a   1.000
_cell.length_b   1.000
_cell.length_c   1.000
_cell.angle_alpha   90.00
_cell.angle_beta   90.00
_cell.angle_gamma   90.00
#
_symmetry.space_group_name_H-M   'P 1'
#
loop_
_entity.id
_entity.type
_entity.pdbx_description
1 polymer ?
#
loop_
_entity_poly.entity_id
_entity_poly.type
_entity_poly.pdbx_seq_one_letter_code
_entity_poly.pdbx_strand_id
1 'polypeptide(L)'
;MQLTTLTLTSLLAALAAAAPGTPVQERQATPTVYARFYPDAGCHGDWVDDTVFAQSQTGCYNNGITSPYNSTFFSGNTLTCTLRIYSLPNCPVNQGNYFDLQPGVDNCFAQKVGSAQFINC
;
A
#
# COMPACT_ATOMS: atom_id res chain seq x y z
N MET A 1 30.16 -73.05 17.27
CA MET A 1 30.44 -72.22 16.09
C MET A 1 29.55 -70.99 16.18
N GLN A 2 30.16 -69.84 16.50
CA GLN A 2 29.51 -68.53 16.50
C GLN A 2 29.22 -68.10 15.07
N LEU A 3 28.04 -67.52 14.83
CA LEU A 3 27.79 -66.70 13.65
C LEU A 3 27.72 -65.23 14.07
N THR A 4 28.49 -64.46 13.32
CA THR A 4 28.85 -63.06 13.46
C THR A 4 27.77 -62.14 12.86
N THR A 5 27.44 -61.07 13.60
CA THR A 5 27.16 -59.68 13.17
C THR A 5 26.34 -59.39 11.90
N LEU A 6 25.31 -58.54 12.03
CA LEU A 6 25.23 -57.24 11.35
C LEU A 6 24.03 -56.39 11.86
N THR A 7 24.35 -55.11 12.06
CA THR A 7 23.57 -53.96 12.53
C THR A 7 22.44 -53.52 11.60
N LEU A 8 21.33 -52.97 12.12
CA LEU A 8 20.60 -51.86 11.47
C LEU A 8 19.72 -51.11 12.48
N THR A 9 20.25 -49.96 12.92
CA THR A 9 19.54 -48.83 13.52
C THR A 9 18.47 -48.30 12.55
N SER A 10 17.21 -48.19 12.99
CA SER A 10 16.20 -47.40 12.29
C SER A 10 15.56 -46.41 13.26
N LEU A 11 15.99 -45.15 13.15
CA LEU A 11 15.31 -43.99 13.72
C LEU A 11 14.05 -43.74 12.88
N LEU A 12 12.86 -44.04 13.40
CA LEU A 12 11.62 -43.58 12.78
C LEU A 12 11.28 -42.17 13.26
N ALA A 13 11.55 -41.24 12.34
CA ALA A 13 10.83 -40.01 12.02
C ALA A 13 10.05 -39.30 13.14
N ALA A 14 10.54 -38.10 13.47
CA ALA A 14 9.77 -37.06 14.14
C ALA A 14 8.45 -36.80 13.39
N LEU A 15 7.33 -37.04 14.07
CA LEU A 15 6.04 -36.49 13.68
C LEU A 15 6.08 -34.99 14.01
N ALA A 16 6.60 -34.19 13.08
CA ALA A 16 6.29 -32.77 13.06
C ALA A 16 4.78 -32.66 12.82
N ALA A 17 4.02 -32.44 13.90
CA ALA A 17 2.65 -31.97 13.80
C ALA A 17 2.72 -30.63 13.05
N ALA A 18 2.42 -30.67 11.75
CA ALA A 18 2.12 -29.46 11.01
C ALA A 18 0.92 -28.83 11.71
N ALA A 19 1.16 -27.74 12.43
CA ALA A 19 0.08 -26.86 12.87
C ALA A 19 -0.76 -26.55 11.62
N PRO A 20 -2.09 -26.65 11.68
CA PRO A 20 -2.92 -26.24 10.56
C PRO A 20 -2.59 -24.79 10.26
N GLY A 21 -1.93 -24.55 9.12
CA GLY A 21 -1.84 -23.21 8.57
C GLY A 21 -3.28 -22.74 8.42
N THR A 22 -3.62 -21.63 9.08
CA THR A 22 -4.91 -20.99 8.85
C THR A 22 -5.08 -20.80 7.34
N PRO A 23 -6.24 -21.19 6.76
CA PRO A 23 -6.43 -21.09 5.33
C PRO A 23 -6.25 -19.64 4.88
N VAL A 24 -5.76 -19.49 3.65
CA VAL A 24 -5.41 -18.27 2.90
C VAL A 24 -6.53 -17.20 2.83
N GLN A 25 -7.68 -17.44 3.47
CA GLN A 25 -8.90 -16.63 3.44
C GLN A 25 -8.81 -15.23 4.09
N GLU A 26 -7.78 -14.88 4.89
CA GLU A 26 -7.87 -13.68 5.74
C GLU A 26 -6.66 -12.72 5.74
N ARG A 27 -5.87 -12.71 4.66
CA ARG A 27 -5.22 -11.45 4.27
C ARG A 27 -6.15 -10.72 3.31
N GLN A 28 -7.24 -10.18 3.83
CA GLN A 28 -7.96 -9.14 3.09
C GLN A 28 -6.96 -7.99 2.92
N ALA A 29 -6.34 -7.89 1.75
CA ALA A 29 -5.41 -6.81 1.47
C ALA A 29 -6.21 -5.51 1.62
N THR A 30 -5.80 -4.66 2.57
CA THR A 30 -6.40 -3.33 2.72
C THR A 30 -6.32 -2.64 1.36
N PRO A 31 -7.45 -2.16 0.79
CA PRO A 31 -7.44 -1.41 -0.45
C PRO A 31 -6.40 -0.29 -0.39
N THR A 32 -5.58 -0.14 -1.43
CA THR A 32 -4.50 0.85 -1.49
C THR A 32 -4.46 1.55 -2.84
N VAL A 33 -3.80 2.70 -2.88
CA VAL A 33 -3.32 3.32 -4.10
C VAL A 33 -1.88 3.79 -3.91
N TYR A 34 -1.06 3.62 -4.94
CA TYR A 34 0.32 4.07 -4.95
C TYR A 34 0.43 5.40 -5.67
N ALA A 35 1.13 6.35 -5.06
CA ALA A 35 1.31 7.71 -5.55
C ALA A 35 2.80 7.99 -5.78
N ARG A 36 3.16 8.37 -7.00
CA ARG A 36 4.50 8.84 -7.37
C ARG A 36 4.49 10.35 -7.55
N PHE A 37 5.50 11.04 -7.05
CA PHE A 37 5.58 12.49 -7.06
C PHE A 37 6.68 12.95 -8.01
N TYR A 38 6.36 13.88 -8.91
CA TYR A 38 7.27 14.30 -9.97
C TYR A 38 7.63 15.79 -9.86
N PRO A 39 8.85 16.17 -10.24
CA PRO A 39 9.29 17.56 -10.16
C PRO A 39 8.61 18.45 -11.22
N ASP A 40 8.07 17.85 -12.29
CA ASP A 40 7.36 18.54 -13.36
C ASP A 40 5.83 18.57 -13.12
N ALA A 41 5.10 19.22 -14.03
CA ALA A 41 3.63 19.31 -13.99
C ALA A 41 2.94 18.22 -14.84
N GLY A 42 3.65 17.17 -15.25
CA GLY A 42 3.16 16.21 -16.24
C GLY A 42 3.27 14.74 -15.84
N CYS A 43 3.77 14.44 -14.64
CA CYS A 43 4.08 13.08 -14.21
C CYS A 43 5.06 12.36 -15.14
N HIS A 44 6.07 13.08 -15.64
CA HIS A 44 7.08 12.52 -16.55
C HIS A 44 8.46 12.45 -15.91
N GLY A 45 9.32 11.59 -16.46
CA GLY A 45 10.70 11.44 -16.03
C GLY A 45 10.84 10.67 -14.72
N ASP A 46 11.90 10.98 -13.97
CA ASP A 46 12.18 10.35 -12.68
C ASP A 46 11.33 11.00 -11.58
N TRP A 47 10.69 10.17 -10.75
CA TRP A 47 9.95 10.65 -9.59
C TRP A 47 10.94 11.00 -8.46
N VAL A 48 10.58 11.99 -7.65
CA VAL A 48 11.40 12.45 -6.52
C VAL A 48 11.10 11.70 -5.23
N ASP A 49 9.89 11.16 -5.11
CA ASP A 49 9.43 10.42 -3.94
C ASP A 49 8.17 9.62 -4.30
N ASP A 50 7.76 8.71 -3.42
CA ASP A 50 6.54 7.96 -3.55
C ASP A 50 5.90 7.61 -2.20
N THR A 51 4.62 7.25 -2.22
CA THR A 51 3.91 6.81 -1.03
C THR A 51 2.75 5.88 -1.38
N VAL A 52 2.28 5.15 -0.39
CA VAL A 52 1.09 4.29 -0.50
C VAL A 52 0.02 4.83 0.43
N PHE A 53 -1.14 5.16 -0.14
CA PHE A 53 -2.33 5.47 0.64
C PHE A 53 -3.12 4.19 0.85
N ALA A 54 -3.09 3.66 2.07
CA ALA A 54 -3.91 2.53 2.49
C ALA A 54 -5.27 3.03 2.98
N GLN A 55 -6.34 2.45 2.45
CA GLN A 55 -7.70 2.82 2.78
C GLN A 55 -8.00 2.52 4.24
N SER A 56 -8.39 3.56 4.97
CA SER A 56 -8.89 3.45 6.32
C SER A 56 -10.09 4.39 6.49
N GLN A 57 -11.01 3.98 7.37
CA GLN A 57 -12.24 4.74 7.64
C GLN A 57 -11.99 6.03 8.44
N THR A 58 -10.80 6.20 9.01
CA THR A 58 -10.46 7.34 9.85
C THR A 58 -9.10 7.92 9.48
N GLY A 59 -9.04 9.24 9.33
CA GLY A 59 -7.79 9.99 9.33
C GLY A 59 -7.56 10.90 8.13
N CYS A 60 -6.80 11.97 8.40
CA CYS A 60 -6.12 12.75 7.39
C CYS A 60 -4.67 12.27 7.29
N TYR A 61 -4.21 12.00 6.08
CA TYR A 61 -2.86 11.52 5.80
C TYR A 61 -2.06 12.65 5.16
N ASN A 62 -1.14 13.25 5.91
CA ASN A 62 -0.10 14.08 5.29
C ASN A 62 0.84 13.17 4.50
N ASN A 63 1.21 13.54 3.27
CA ASN A 63 2.13 12.70 2.50
C ASN A 63 3.57 12.75 3.03
N GLY A 64 3.92 13.75 3.84
CA GLY A 64 5.22 13.85 4.51
C GLY A 64 6.40 14.23 3.61
N ILE A 65 6.13 14.54 2.33
CA ILE A 65 7.17 14.79 1.33
C ILE A 65 7.71 16.21 1.49
N THR A 66 9.01 16.31 1.68
CA THR A 66 9.73 17.58 1.86
C THR A 66 10.36 18.09 0.57
N SER A 67 10.71 17.18 -0.35
CA SER A 67 11.22 17.52 -1.68
C SER A 67 10.19 18.30 -2.49
N PRO A 68 10.59 19.30 -3.29
CA PRO A 68 9.68 19.96 -4.21
C PRO A 68 9.16 18.99 -5.28
N TYR A 69 7.85 19.04 -5.54
CA TYR A 69 7.17 18.32 -6.63
C TYR A 69 5.97 19.13 -7.10
N ASN A 70 5.57 18.93 -8.36
CA ASN A 70 4.52 19.71 -9.01
C ASN A 70 3.39 18.84 -9.58
N SER A 71 3.58 17.52 -9.66
CA SER A 71 2.54 16.59 -10.07
C SER A 71 2.61 15.27 -9.32
N THR A 72 1.50 14.53 -9.34
CA THR A 72 1.37 13.22 -8.68
C THR A 72 0.62 12.26 -9.58
N PHE A 73 1.22 11.10 -9.81
CA PHE A 73 0.59 10.00 -10.55
C PHE A 73 0.10 8.94 -9.58
N PHE A 74 -1.18 8.61 -9.66
CA PHE A 74 -1.79 7.53 -8.90
C PHE A 74 -1.92 6.29 -9.79
N SER A 75 -1.50 5.15 -9.25
CA SER A 75 -1.50 3.87 -9.97
C SER A 75 -1.83 2.69 -9.06
N GLY A 76 -2.32 1.60 -9.66
CA GLY A 76 -2.67 0.40 -8.91
C GLY A 76 -3.77 0.68 -7.90
N ASN A 77 -4.71 1.57 -8.25
CA ASN A 77 -5.78 2.00 -7.38
C ASN A 77 -6.78 0.85 -7.14
N THR A 78 -6.67 0.23 -5.98
CA THR A 78 -7.58 -0.83 -5.51
C THR A 78 -8.61 -0.32 -4.51
N LEU A 79 -8.68 1.01 -4.30
CA LEU A 79 -9.58 1.66 -3.36
C LEU A 79 -11.04 1.30 -3.65
N THR A 80 -11.84 1.25 -2.59
CA THR A 80 -13.31 1.15 -2.68
C THR A 80 -13.99 2.47 -2.31
N CYS A 81 -13.28 3.41 -1.68
CA CYS A 81 -13.75 4.75 -1.37
C CYS A 81 -13.04 5.82 -2.20
N THR A 82 -13.66 7.00 -2.30
CA THR A 82 -13.00 8.16 -2.93
C THR A 82 -11.90 8.67 -2.02
N LEU A 83 -10.70 8.83 -2.56
CA LEU A 83 -9.60 9.51 -1.87
C LEU A 83 -9.63 10.98 -2.26
N ARG A 84 -9.99 11.85 -1.32
CA ARG A 84 -9.89 13.30 -1.49
C ARG A 84 -8.48 13.75 -1.18
N ILE A 85 -7.85 14.41 -2.13
CA ILE A 85 -6.48 14.89 -2.03
C ILE A 85 -6.50 16.41 -1.92
N TYR A 86 -5.88 16.95 -0.87
CA TYR A 86 -5.79 18.37 -0.57
C TYR A 86 -4.42 18.91 -0.97
N SER A 87 -4.37 20.15 -1.46
CA SER A 87 -3.10 20.83 -1.75
C SER A 87 -2.34 21.28 -0.50
N LEU A 88 -3.06 21.41 0.62
CA LEU A 88 -2.53 21.82 1.92
C LEU A 88 -2.41 20.61 2.87
N PRO A 89 -1.53 20.69 3.89
CA PRO A 89 -1.45 19.69 4.93
C PRO A 89 -2.70 19.73 5.85
N ASN A 90 -2.97 18.63 6.53
CA ASN A 90 -3.99 18.46 7.57
C ASN A 90 -5.46 18.47 7.10
N CYS A 91 -5.71 18.16 5.81
CA CYS A 91 -7.06 18.00 5.23
C CYS A 91 -8.03 19.11 5.64
N PRO A 92 -7.67 20.38 5.41
CA PRO A 92 -8.45 21.48 5.92
C PRO A 92 -9.80 21.52 5.21
N VAL A 93 -10.86 21.26 5.96
CA VAL A 93 -12.23 21.31 5.44
C VAL A 93 -12.57 22.78 5.12
N ASN A 94 -13.09 23.03 3.91
CA ASN A 94 -13.43 24.37 3.39
C ASN A 94 -12.26 25.33 3.15
N GLN A 95 -11.01 24.86 3.07
CA GLN A 95 -9.87 25.69 2.72
C GLN A 95 -8.95 24.99 1.72
N GLY A 96 -8.24 25.77 0.92
CA GLY A 96 -7.35 25.26 -0.11
C GLY A 96 -8.08 24.58 -1.27
N ASN A 97 -7.29 24.03 -2.19
CA ASN A 97 -7.81 23.26 -3.32
C ASN A 97 -7.77 21.77 -2.97
N TYR A 98 -8.74 21.02 -3.48
CA TYR A 98 -8.70 19.56 -3.43
C TYR A 98 -9.14 18.98 -4.78
N PHE A 99 -8.80 17.72 -5.00
CA PHE A 99 -9.33 16.91 -6.08
C PHE A 99 -9.65 15.51 -5.56
N ASP A 100 -10.58 14.85 -6.22
CA ASP A 100 -11.09 13.55 -5.82
C ASP A 100 -10.56 12.47 -6.77
N LEU A 101 -9.87 11.48 -6.21
CA LEU A 101 -9.48 10.26 -6.90
C LEU A 101 -10.56 9.20 -6.68
N GLN A 102 -11.25 8.84 -7.76
CA GLN A 102 -12.27 7.81 -7.73
C GLN A 102 -11.64 6.41 -7.58
N PRO A 103 -12.36 5.45 -6.97
CA PRO A 103 -12.01 4.03 -6.97
C PRO A 103 -11.63 3.50 -8.36
N GLY A 104 -10.53 2.74 -8.45
CA GLY A 104 -10.13 2.07 -9.70
C GLY A 104 -9.59 3.00 -10.80
N VAL A 105 -9.44 4.30 -10.52
CA VAL A 105 -8.90 5.26 -11.49
C VAL A 105 -7.42 5.49 -11.24
N ASP A 106 -6.62 5.25 -12.28
CA ASP A 106 -5.22 5.64 -12.34
C ASP A 106 -5.11 6.93 -13.16
N ASN A 107 -4.47 7.97 -12.61
CA ASN A 107 -4.40 9.27 -13.28
C ASN A 107 -3.23 10.14 -12.79
N CYS A 108 -2.79 11.06 -13.65
CA CYS A 108 -1.86 12.13 -13.31
C CYS A 108 -2.62 13.39 -12.92
N PHE A 109 -2.19 14.03 -11.84
CA PHE A 109 -2.66 15.34 -11.42
C PHE A 109 -1.49 16.31 -11.37
N ALA A 110 -1.57 17.38 -12.17
CA ALA A 110 -0.60 18.46 -12.22
C ALA A 110 -0.72 19.42 -11.01
N GLN A 111 -0.76 18.86 -9.80
CA GLN A 111 -0.97 19.61 -8.56
C GLN A 111 -0.18 19.01 -7.40
N LYS A 112 0.12 19.85 -6.40
CA LYS A 112 0.72 19.45 -5.13
C LYS A 112 -0.32 18.71 -4.27
N VAL A 113 0.14 17.69 -3.53
CA VAL A 113 -0.65 16.86 -2.62
C VAL A 113 -0.15 17.07 -1.20
N GLY A 114 -0.70 18.02 -0.46
CA GLY A 114 -0.30 18.22 0.94
C GLY A 114 -0.80 17.12 1.87
N SER A 115 -2.02 16.64 1.64
CA SER A 115 -2.63 15.59 2.45
C SER A 115 -3.78 14.89 1.73
N ALA A 116 -4.28 13.78 2.26
CA ALA A 116 -5.40 13.04 1.69
C ALA A 116 -6.34 12.46 2.76
N GLN A 117 -7.61 12.28 2.44
CA GLN A 117 -8.64 11.72 3.32
C GLN A 117 -9.62 10.88 2.50
N PHE A 118 -10.07 9.74 3.04
CA PHE A 118 -11.14 8.97 2.44
C PHE A 118 -12.51 9.55 2.80
N ILE A 119 -13.32 9.79 1.78
CA ILE A 119 -14.69 10.28 1.89
C ILE A 119 -15.56 9.35 1.04
N ASN A 120 -16.77 9.00 1.48
CA ASN A 120 -17.61 7.97 0.82
C ASN A 120 -17.12 6.53 1.01
N CYS A 121 -16.68 6.23 2.23
CA CYS A 121 -16.82 4.90 2.84
C CYS A 121 -18.13 4.90 3.66
#